data_AF-A0A1Z1W3L1-F1
#
_entry.id   AF-A0A1Z1W3L1-F1
#
_cell.length_a   1.000
_cell.length_b   1.000
_cell.length_c   1.000
_cell.angle_alpha   90.00
_cell.angle_beta   90.00
_cell.angle_gamma   90.00
#
_symmetry.space_group_name_H-M   'P 1'
#
loop_
_entity.id
_entity.type
_entity.pdbx_description
1 polymer ?
#
loop_
_entity_poly.entity_id
_entity_poly.type
_entity_poly.pdbx_seq_one_letter_code
_entity_poly.pdbx_strand_id
1 'polypeptide(L)'
;MRSLEEQVRISDSSLSRYFRGDTVPPWPVVRDVCRALGGDPTEFRALWEAADRSRPEPPPEPAASSSPAAGRFAVVRARLTGRWAFATAGAVAGLLAGVVVALLTLQSAPPGPAAGAGAAAGSTGRVPVAEGSVRADEASAGAPKPPEATRILVSRATGNCLDDSLDKGLRSYACNGMPYQWWTVNRSADGGRQLRNHATGKCLADGGKGLRTVPCGAAPSQRWLFVAGADEAVGVRNTVTGRCLTDHSRPGLRALRCTPTRHQKWA
;
A
#
# COMPACT_ATOMS: atom_id res chain seq x y z
N MET A 1 -0.55 12.86 -28.46
CA MET A 1 -0.90 12.04 -27.28
C MET A 1 0.26 11.13 -26.85
N ARG A 2 0.93 10.42 -27.77
CA ARG A 2 2.08 9.53 -27.45
C ARG A 2 3.19 10.14 -26.57
N SER A 3 3.56 11.40 -26.76
CA SER A 3 4.58 12.06 -25.91
C SER A 3 4.13 12.32 -24.46
N LEU A 4 2.83 12.38 -24.21
CA LEU A 4 2.25 12.58 -22.86
C LEU A 4 2.08 11.24 -22.13
N GLU A 5 1.91 10.15 -22.87
CA GLU A 5 1.74 8.79 -22.36
C GLU A 5 3.01 8.27 -21.67
N GLU A 6 4.19 8.52 -22.25
CA GLU A 6 5.48 8.13 -21.65
C GLU A 6 5.80 8.91 -20.38
N GLN A 7 5.41 10.18 -20.33
CA GLN A 7 5.69 11.05 -19.19
C GLN A 7 4.73 10.84 -18.03
N VAL A 8 3.48 10.43 -18.29
CA VAL A 8 2.43 10.29 -17.26
C VAL A 8 2.14 8.82 -16.92
N ARG A 9 2.65 7.84 -17.69
CA ARG A 9 2.41 6.39 -17.52
C ARG A 9 0.91 6.03 -17.42
N ILE A 10 0.09 6.59 -18.31
CA ILE A 10 -1.37 6.32 -18.38
C ILE A 10 -1.73 5.70 -19.72
N SER A 11 -2.68 4.76 -19.72
CA SER A 11 -3.20 4.15 -20.96
C SER A 11 -3.93 5.17 -21.83
N ASP A 12 -3.77 5.05 -23.15
CA ASP A 12 -4.41 5.90 -24.16
C ASP A 12 -5.95 5.94 -24.02
N SER A 13 -6.54 4.80 -23.63
CA SER A 13 -7.98 4.67 -23.33
C SER A 13 -8.46 5.44 -22.10
N SER A 14 -7.57 5.78 -21.16
CA SER A 14 -7.90 6.55 -19.96
C SER A 14 -7.73 8.04 -20.23
N LEU A 15 -6.65 8.44 -20.92
CA LEU A 15 -6.46 9.82 -21.38
C LEU A 15 -7.61 10.28 -22.27
N SER A 16 -8.05 9.41 -23.20
CA SER A 16 -9.17 9.73 -24.08
C SER A 16 -10.47 10.02 -23.31
N ARG A 17 -10.76 9.26 -22.24
CA ARG A 17 -11.94 9.50 -21.38
C ARG A 17 -11.81 10.80 -20.58
N TYR A 18 -10.62 11.15 -20.12
CA TYR A 18 -10.38 12.39 -19.40
C TYR A 18 -10.53 13.62 -20.30
N PHE A 19 -9.95 13.59 -21.51
CA PHE A 19 -10.04 14.72 -22.44
C PHE A 19 -11.42 14.89 -23.07
N ARG A 20 -12.22 13.81 -23.15
CA ARG A 20 -13.63 13.89 -23.56
C ARG A 20 -14.57 14.37 -22.45
N GLY A 21 -14.10 14.44 -21.21
CA GLY A 21 -14.92 14.79 -20.05
C GLY A 21 -15.81 13.66 -19.54
N ASP A 22 -15.63 12.43 -20.03
CA ASP A 22 -16.41 11.25 -19.65
C ASP A 22 -16.15 10.84 -18.19
N THR A 23 -15.01 11.24 -17.62
CA THR A 23 -14.62 10.94 -16.25
C THR A 23 -13.69 12.01 -15.72
N VAL A 24 -13.86 12.41 -14.46
CA VAL A 24 -12.92 13.33 -13.81
C VAL A 24 -11.60 12.59 -13.52
N PRO A 25 -10.46 13.06 -14.07
CA PRO A 25 -9.16 12.44 -13.84
C PRO A 25 -8.78 12.45 -12.35
N PRO A 26 -8.05 11.45 -11.82
CA PRO A 26 -7.45 11.54 -10.49
C PRO A 26 -6.49 12.73 -10.41
N TRP A 27 -6.38 13.39 -9.25
CA TRP A 27 -5.52 14.57 -9.09
C TRP A 27 -4.06 14.40 -9.56
N PRO A 28 -3.37 13.27 -9.29
CA PRO A 28 -2.03 13.06 -9.84
C PRO A 28 -1.98 13.16 -11.36
N VAL A 29 -3.01 12.69 -12.06
CA VAL A 29 -3.11 12.76 -13.53
C VAL A 29 -3.23 14.20 -14.01
N VAL A 30 -4.10 15.01 -13.38
CA VAL A 30 -4.22 16.44 -13.72
C VAL A 30 -2.90 17.16 -13.52
N ARG A 31 -2.24 16.89 -12.40
CA ARG A 31 -0.95 17.49 -12.07
C ARG A 31 0.13 17.13 -13.10
N ASP A 32 0.21 15.86 -13.46
CA ASP A 32 1.23 15.37 -14.38
C ASP A 32 0.97 15.87 -15.81
N VAL A 33 -0.31 15.99 -16.22
CA VAL A 33 -0.71 16.63 -17.49
C VAL A 33 -0.39 18.13 -17.50
N CYS A 34 -0.73 18.90 -16.46
CA CYS A 34 -0.39 20.33 -16.38
C CYS A 34 1.11 20.57 -16.47
N ARG A 35 1.92 19.76 -15.76
CA ARG A 35 3.38 19.86 -15.79
C ARG A 35 3.96 19.53 -17.16
N ALA A 36 3.46 18.48 -17.81
CA ALA A 36 3.90 18.12 -19.15
C ALA A 36 3.52 19.19 -20.20
N LEU A 37 2.47 19.98 -19.94
CA LEU A 37 2.05 21.12 -20.75
C LEU A 37 2.71 22.45 -20.32
N GLY A 38 3.57 22.46 -19.30
CA GLY A 38 4.24 23.66 -18.80
C GLY A 38 3.36 24.61 -17.97
N GLY A 39 2.17 24.19 -17.54
CA GLY A 39 1.27 24.96 -16.69
C GLY A 39 1.41 24.65 -15.20
N ASP A 40 1.00 25.58 -14.34
CA ASP A 40 0.94 25.34 -12.90
C ASP A 40 -0.33 24.55 -12.53
N PRO A 41 -0.20 23.31 -12.00
CA PRO A 41 -1.35 22.55 -11.56
C PRO A 41 -2.11 23.18 -10.39
N THR A 42 -1.51 24.07 -9.58
CA THR A 42 -2.20 24.65 -8.42
C THR A 42 -3.41 25.50 -8.82
N GLU A 43 -3.36 26.15 -9.99
CA GLU A 43 -4.45 26.94 -10.55
C GLU A 43 -5.69 26.09 -10.88
N PHE A 44 -5.48 24.83 -11.28
CA PHE A 44 -6.56 23.90 -11.62
C PHE A 44 -7.12 23.16 -10.40
N ARG A 45 -6.58 23.39 -9.20
CA ARG A 45 -6.94 22.63 -7.99
C ARG A 45 -8.39 22.86 -7.58
N ALA A 46 -8.83 24.11 -7.52
CA ALA A 46 -10.18 24.45 -7.10
C ALA A 46 -11.23 23.90 -8.09
N LEU A 47 -10.93 23.96 -9.38
CA LEU A 47 -11.77 23.41 -10.46
C LEU A 47 -11.84 21.89 -10.39
N TRP A 48 -10.71 21.22 -10.15
CA TRP A 48 -10.67 19.77 -9.98
C TRP A 48 -11.49 19.31 -8.77
N GLU A 49 -11.37 19.98 -7.62
CA GLU A 49 -12.15 19.64 -6.42
C GLU A 49 -13.66 19.86 -6.61
N ALA A 50 -14.04 20.90 -7.36
CA ALA A 50 -15.44 21.13 -7.71
C ALA A 50 -15.98 20.00 -8.60
N ALA A 51 -15.21 19.56 -9.59
CA ALA A 51 -15.57 18.44 -10.47
C ALA A 51 -15.57 17.08 -9.74
N ASP A 52 -14.66 16.89 -8.79
CA ASP A 52 -14.58 15.65 -8.00
C ASP A 52 -15.78 15.51 -7.06
N ARG A 53 -16.25 16.61 -6.46
CA ARG A 53 -17.45 16.66 -5.61
C ARG A 53 -18.76 16.47 -6.38
N SER A 54 -18.79 16.79 -7.67
CA SER A 54 -19.98 16.63 -8.51
C SER A 54 -20.08 15.24 -9.14
N ARG A 55 -19.12 14.34 -8.90
CA ARG A 55 -19.24 12.95 -9.32
C ARG A 55 -20.49 12.35 -8.69
N PRO A 56 -21.36 11.69 -9.47
CA PRO A 56 -22.40 10.86 -8.90
C PRO A 56 -21.75 9.86 -7.95
N GLU A 57 -22.21 9.84 -6.70
CA GLU A 57 -21.83 8.78 -5.77
C GLU A 57 -22.20 7.45 -6.44
N PRO A 58 -21.25 6.51 -6.60
CA PRO A 58 -21.61 5.20 -7.10
C PRO A 58 -22.74 4.69 -6.19
N PRO A 59 -23.85 4.19 -6.77
CA PRO A 59 -24.97 3.70 -5.97
C PRO A 59 -24.39 2.77 -4.91
N PRO A 60 -24.86 2.86 -3.65
CA PRO A 60 -24.35 2.01 -2.59
C PRO A 60 -24.38 0.59 -3.12
N GLU A 61 -23.21 -0.05 -3.20
CA GLU A 61 -23.17 -1.47 -3.54
C GLU A 61 -24.19 -2.13 -2.61
N PRO A 62 -25.20 -2.85 -3.15
CA PRO A 62 -26.15 -3.54 -2.30
C PRO A 62 -25.30 -4.38 -1.36
N ALA A 63 -25.45 -4.11 -0.06
CA ALA A 63 -24.71 -4.76 1.00
C ALA A 63 -24.59 -6.23 0.60
N ALA A 64 -23.36 -6.66 0.33
CA ALA A 64 -23.07 -8.03 -0.06
C ALA A 64 -23.81 -8.89 0.96
N SER A 65 -24.91 -9.48 0.50
CA SER A 65 -25.74 -10.29 1.35
C SER A 65 -24.81 -11.41 1.76
N SER A 66 -24.43 -11.41 3.02
CA SER A 66 -23.82 -12.55 3.67
C SER A 66 -24.85 -13.67 3.57
N SER A 67 -24.84 -14.37 2.44
CA SER A 67 -25.66 -15.54 2.25
C SER A 67 -24.94 -16.66 2.99
N PRO A 68 -25.51 -17.20 4.08
CA PRO A 68 -24.91 -18.32 4.76
C PRO A 68 -25.05 -19.53 3.83
N ALA A 69 -23.93 -19.98 3.26
CA ALA A 69 -23.78 -21.35 2.80
C ALA A 69 -23.68 -22.26 4.04
N ALA A 70 -24.77 -22.33 4.81
CA ALA A 70 -24.99 -23.33 5.84
C ALA A 70 -25.83 -24.44 5.21
N GLY A 71 -25.19 -25.59 5.01
CA GLY A 71 -25.79 -26.77 4.42
C GLY A 71 -27.09 -27.17 5.10
N ARG A 72 -28.11 -27.41 4.27
CA ARG A 72 -29.33 -28.12 4.67
C ARG A 72 -28.96 -29.58 4.91
N PHE A 73 -28.68 -29.95 6.15
CA PHE A 73 -28.82 -31.33 6.61
C PHE A 73 -30.10 -31.44 7.43
N ALA A 74 -31.20 -31.75 6.73
CA ALA A 74 -32.43 -32.16 7.37
C ALA A 74 -32.21 -33.55 8.00
N VAL A 75 -32.29 -33.63 9.32
CA VAL A 75 -32.31 -34.88 10.07
C VAL A 75 -33.64 -35.56 9.82
N VAL A 76 -33.69 -36.51 8.89
CA VAL A 76 -34.81 -37.46 8.78
C VAL A 76 -34.57 -38.58 9.79
N ARG A 77 -35.25 -38.48 10.93
CA ARG A 77 -35.48 -39.62 11.83
C ARG A 77 -36.50 -40.55 11.18
N ALA A 78 -36.04 -41.57 10.48
CA ALA A 78 -36.84 -42.74 10.17
C ALA A 78 -36.36 -43.89 11.07
N ARG A 79 -37.19 -44.27 12.04
CA ARG A 79 -37.08 -45.52 12.77
C ARG A 79 -37.42 -46.66 11.81
N LEU A 80 -36.46 -47.52 11.49
CA LEU A 80 -36.75 -48.84 10.95
C LEU A 80 -35.94 -49.89 11.70
N THR A 81 -36.71 -50.84 12.19
CA THR A 81 -36.41 -51.98 13.03
C THR A 81 -35.72 -53.09 12.25
N GLY A 82 -34.74 -53.75 12.89
CA GLY A 82 -34.58 -55.21 12.89
C GLY A 82 -34.07 -55.93 11.63
N ARG A 83 -32.95 -56.63 11.85
CA ARG A 83 -32.40 -57.82 11.16
C ARG A 83 -31.53 -57.63 9.91
N TRP A 84 -30.56 -58.56 9.79
CA TRP A 84 -29.56 -58.83 8.72
C TRP A 84 -28.26 -58.00 8.88
N ALA A 85 -27.19 -58.45 9.54
CA ALA A 85 -26.37 -59.67 9.46
C ALA A 85 -25.42 -59.75 8.23
N PHE A 86 -24.13 -59.50 8.50
CA PHE A 86 -22.88 -59.92 7.83
C PHE A 86 -22.31 -59.21 6.57
N ALA A 87 -20.96 -59.15 6.61
CA ALA A 87 -19.96 -59.12 5.52
C ALA A 87 -19.57 -57.76 4.90
N THR A 88 -18.32 -57.39 4.62
CA THR A 88 -16.96 -57.88 4.95
C THR A 88 -15.95 -56.84 4.41
N ALA A 89 -14.73 -56.88 4.95
CA ALA A 89 -13.49 -56.29 4.46
C ALA A 89 -13.37 -56.11 2.93
N GLY A 90 -12.96 -54.91 2.48
CA GLY A 90 -12.72 -54.67 1.05
C GLY A 90 -12.11 -53.32 0.64
N ALA A 91 -11.53 -52.53 1.55
CA ALA A 91 -11.10 -51.16 1.22
C ALA A 91 -9.64 -50.82 1.58
N VAL A 92 -8.77 -51.81 1.80
CA VAL A 92 -7.34 -51.57 2.10
C VAL A 92 -6.41 -52.00 0.94
N ALA A 93 -6.92 -52.72 -0.07
CA ALA A 93 -6.11 -53.20 -1.20
C ALA A 93 -5.95 -52.19 -2.36
N GLY A 94 -6.71 -51.09 -2.39
CA GLY A 94 -6.69 -50.13 -3.51
C GLY A 94 -5.56 -49.09 -3.48
N LEU A 95 -4.90 -48.91 -2.35
CA LEU A 95 -3.97 -47.79 -2.13
C LEU A 95 -2.50 -48.13 -2.41
N LEU A 96 -2.16 -49.41 -2.65
CA LEU A 96 -0.79 -49.84 -2.94
C LEU A 96 -0.46 -49.91 -4.44
N ALA A 97 -1.45 -49.85 -5.33
CA ALA A 97 -1.23 -49.91 -6.78
C ALA A 97 -0.86 -48.54 -7.43
N GLY A 98 -1.19 -47.42 -6.77
CA GLY A 98 -0.97 -46.08 -7.33
C GLY A 98 0.48 -45.56 -7.23
N VAL A 99 1.28 -46.11 -6.31
CA VAL A 99 2.66 -45.65 -6.05
C VAL A 99 3.67 -46.25 -7.03
N VAL A 100 3.35 -47.38 -7.67
CA VAL A 100 4.25 -48.07 -8.62
C VAL A 100 4.23 -47.42 -10.01
N VAL A 101 3.14 -46.76 -10.41
CA VAL A 101 3.01 -46.15 -11.75
C VAL A 101 3.71 -44.78 -11.86
N ALA A 102 3.92 -44.07 -10.75
CA ALA A 102 4.56 -42.74 -10.75
C ALA A 102 6.10 -42.79 -10.73
N LEU A 103 6.71 -43.94 -10.46
CA LEU A 103 8.17 -44.12 -10.42
C LEU A 103 8.77 -44.63 -11.75
N LEU A 104 7.94 -44.89 -12.76
CA LEU A 104 8.35 -45.49 -14.04
C LEU A 104 8.38 -44.51 -15.24
N THR A 105 8.17 -43.20 -15.04
CA THR A 105 8.22 -42.19 -16.13
C THR A 105 9.39 -41.21 -16.03
N LEU A 106 10.39 -41.47 -15.19
CA LEU A 106 11.57 -40.61 -14.97
C LEU A 106 12.88 -41.18 -15.56
N GLN A 107 12.82 -41.86 -16.70
CA GLN A 107 14.00 -42.32 -17.44
C GLN A 107 13.82 -42.25 -18.96
N SER A 108 14.04 -41.06 -19.54
CA SER A 108 14.52 -40.93 -20.93
C SER A 108 14.82 -39.47 -21.27
N ALA A 109 16.06 -39.02 -21.07
CA ALA A 109 16.62 -37.90 -21.83
C ALA A 109 18.16 -38.05 -21.93
N PRO A 110 18.74 -38.14 -23.13
CA PRO A 110 20.18 -38.33 -23.33
C PRO A 110 21.00 -37.03 -23.19
N PRO A 111 22.32 -37.10 -22.90
CA PRO A 111 23.17 -35.94 -22.68
C PRO A 111 24.04 -35.55 -23.90
N GLY A 112 24.32 -34.24 -24.00
CA GLY A 112 25.56 -33.68 -24.58
C GLY A 112 25.37 -32.57 -25.62
N PRO A 113 26.40 -31.76 -25.94
CA PRO A 113 27.60 -31.42 -25.15
C PRO A 113 27.77 -29.90 -24.92
N ALA A 114 28.71 -29.60 -24.03
CA ALA A 114 29.19 -28.27 -23.67
C ALA A 114 30.25 -27.73 -24.65
N ALA A 115 30.58 -26.45 -24.41
CA ALA A 115 31.78 -25.71 -24.81
C ALA A 115 31.65 -24.81 -26.04
N GLY A 116 31.91 -23.53 -25.79
CA GLY A 116 32.02 -22.48 -26.79
C GLY A 116 32.39 -21.15 -26.13
N ALA A 117 33.50 -21.13 -25.39
CA ALA A 117 34.17 -19.89 -25.03
C ALA A 117 34.74 -19.26 -26.32
N GLY A 118 34.26 -18.06 -26.65
CA GLY A 118 34.76 -17.25 -27.76
C GLY A 118 35.04 -15.85 -27.26
N ALA A 119 36.32 -15.57 -27.04
CA ALA A 119 36.84 -14.24 -26.77
C ALA A 119 37.14 -13.50 -28.09
N ALA A 120 37.15 -12.17 -27.96
CA ALA A 120 37.96 -11.18 -28.67
C ALA A 120 37.39 -10.41 -29.88
N ALA A 121 37.85 -9.15 -29.89
CA ALA A 121 37.87 -8.12 -30.94
C ALA A 121 36.50 -7.53 -31.29
N GLY A 122 36.25 -6.22 -31.14
CA GLY A 122 37.14 -5.10 -31.40
C GLY A 122 36.46 -4.27 -32.48
N SER A 123 35.85 -3.14 -32.11
CA SER A 123 35.44 -2.14 -33.09
C SER A 123 35.52 -0.75 -32.48
N THR A 124 36.53 -0.04 -32.93
CA THR A 124 36.80 1.37 -32.72
C THR A 124 35.75 2.21 -33.44
N GLY A 125 34.80 2.77 -32.69
CA GLY A 125 33.84 3.76 -33.18
C GLY A 125 34.11 5.11 -32.54
N ARG A 126 34.90 5.92 -33.24
CA ARG A 126 35.25 7.33 -32.97
C ARG A 126 34.00 8.18 -32.73
N VAL A 127 33.89 8.81 -31.55
CA VAL A 127 32.88 9.84 -31.25
C VAL A 127 33.56 11.22 -31.36
N PRO A 128 32.97 12.20 -32.06
CA PRO A 128 33.54 13.55 -32.13
C PRO A 128 33.37 14.29 -30.80
N VAL A 129 34.42 15.03 -30.44
CA VAL A 129 34.46 16.03 -29.39
C VAL A 129 33.53 17.18 -29.79
N ALA A 130 32.60 17.54 -28.91
CA ALA A 130 31.99 18.85 -28.90
C ALA A 130 31.99 19.37 -27.46
N GLU A 131 32.84 20.38 -27.25
CA GLU A 131 32.83 21.29 -26.12
C GLU A 131 31.45 21.90 -25.92
N GLY A 132 31.03 22.00 -24.66
CA GLY A 132 29.76 22.61 -24.29
C GLY A 132 29.57 22.58 -22.78
N SER A 133 30.52 23.17 -22.05
CA SER A 133 30.35 23.50 -20.63
C SER A 133 29.20 24.50 -20.49
N VAL A 134 28.04 24.02 -20.07
CA VAL A 134 27.01 24.84 -19.44
C VAL A 134 26.74 24.24 -18.08
N ARG A 135 27.12 24.97 -17.03
CA ARG A 135 26.71 24.70 -15.66
C ARG A 135 25.18 24.68 -15.64
N ALA A 136 24.60 23.52 -15.32
CA ALA A 136 23.22 23.44 -14.88
C ALA A 136 23.22 23.55 -13.35
N ASP A 137 23.53 24.75 -12.86
CA ASP A 137 23.09 25.18 -11.54
C ASP A 137 21.63 25.64 -11.69
N GLU A 138 20.73 25.05 -10.88
CA GLU A 138 19.30 25.38 -10.71
C GLU A 138 18.38 25.23 -11.95
N ALA A 139 17.27 24.49 -11.94
CA ALA A 139 16.33 24.25 -10.87
C ALA A 139 15.60 22.91 -11.08
N SER A 140 15.91 21.93 -10.23
CA SER A 140 14.91 20.93 -9.87
C SER A 140 13.86 21.66 -9.04
N ALA A 141 12.77 22.12 -9.68
CA ALA A 141 11.58 22.64 -9.00
C ALA A 141 11.01 21.53 -8.11
N GLY A 142 11.54 21.49 -6.89
CA GLY A 142 11.38 20.38 -5.95
C GLY A 142 9.93 20.23 -5.56
N ALA A 143 9.51 18.97 -5.38
CA ALA A 143 8.32 18.68 -4.59
C ALA A 143 8.34 19.54 -3.32
N PRO A 144 7.20 20.11 -2.89
CA PRO A 144 7.13 20.89 -1.67
C PRO A 144 7.84 20.15 -0.54
N LYS A 145 8.90 20.74 0.00
CA LYS A 145 9.64 20.14 1.13
C LYS A 145 8.77 20.29 2.37
N PRO A 146 8.69 19.28 3.26
CA PRO A 146 8.03 19.46 4.55
C PRO A 146 8.66 20.62 5.31
N PRO A 147 7.88 21.40 6.07
CA PRO A 147 8.43 22.36 7.02
C PRO A 147 9.45 21.68 7.95
N GLU A 148 10.48 22.40 8.37
CA GLU A 148 11.60 21.85 9.17
C GLU A 148 11.15 21.16 10.48
N ALA A 149 10.05 21.63 11.06
CA ALA A 149 9.43 21.07 12.27
C ALA A 149 8.59 19.80 12.02
N THR A 150 8.49 19.35 10.78
CA THR A 150 7.63 18.24 10.38
C THR A 150 8.45 16.96 10.14
N ARG A 151 7.83 15.81 10.42
CA ARG A 151 8.35 14.48 10.10
C ARG A 151 7.46 13.81 9.09
N ILE A 152 8.08 13.00 8.23
CA ILE A 152 7.39 11.98 7.44
C ILE A 152 7.66 10.67 8.18
N LEU A 153 6.62 9.85 8.38
CA LEU A 153 6.76 8.56 9.06
C LEU A 153 6.61 7.45 8.03
N VAL A 154 7.71 6.83 7.64
CA VAL A 154 7.76 5.76 6.64
C VAL A 154 7.80 4.41 7.33
N SER A 155 6.79 3.58 7.06
CA SER A 155 6.71 2.21 7.55
C SER A 155 7.88 1.38 7.01
N ARG A 156 8.69 0.82 7.90
CA ARG A 156 9.76 -0.11 7.52
C ARG A 156 9.22 -1.44 6.98
N ALA A 157 7.93 -1.72 7.18
CA ALA A 157 7.28 -2.93 6.68
C ALA A 157 6.79 -2.84 5.23
N THR A 158 6.14 -1.74 4.89
CA THR A 158 5.43 -1.58 3.61
C THR A 158 6.09 -0.56 2.69
N GLY A 159 6.96 0.32 3.22
CA GLY A 159 7.49 1.47 2.50
C GLY A 159 6.49 2.62 2.35
N ASN A 160 5.29 2.49 2.93
CA ASN A 160 4.25 3.51 2.88
C ASN A 160 4.42 4.54 3.99
N CYS A 161 3.88 5.72 3.76
CA CYS A 161 3.84 6.84 4.68
C CYS A 161 2.56 6.83 5.53
N LEU A 162 2.67 7.27 6.78
CA LEU A 162 1.51 7.61 7.60
C LEU A 162 0.78 8.80 6.97
N ASP A 163 -0.50 8.62 6.66
CA ASP A 163 -1.30 9.54 5.85
C ASP A 163 -2.63 9.83 6.56
N ASP A 164 -3.04 11.10 6.60
CA ASP A 164 -4.39 11.51 7.00
C ASP A 164 -4.95 12.42 5.91
N SER A 165 -5.54 11.83 4.88
CA SER A 165 -6.17 12.56 3.78
C SER A 165 -7.57 13.04 4.16
N LEU A 166 -8.04 14.18 3.62
CA LEU A 166 -9.37 14.72 3.94
C LEU A 166 -10.51 13.75 3.60
N ASP A 167 -10.40 13.03 2.48
CA ASP A 167 -11.43 12.14 1.95
C ASP A 167 -11.25 10.67 2.40
N LYS A 168 -10.00 10.23 2.59
CA LYS A 168 -9.70 8.83 2.98
C LYS A 168 -9.42 8.65 4.48
N GLY A 169 -9.21 9.74 5.22
CA GLY A 169 -8.83 9.72 6.62
C GLY A 169 -7.48 9.05 6.88
N LEU A 170 -7.28 8.64 8.13
CA LEU A 170 -6.06 8.02 8.62
C LEU A 170 -5.81 6.64 8.00
N ARG A 171 -4.64 6.46 7.38
CA ARG A 171 -4.23 5.22 6.72
C ARG A 171 -2.71 5.16 6.53
N SER A 172 -2.25 4.01 6.04
CA SER A 172 -0.94 3.87 5.43
C SER A 172 -1.10 3.99 3.91
N TYR A 173 -0.30 4.84 3.26
CA TYR A 173 -0.39 5.06 1.82
C TYR A 173 0.97 5.31 1.17
N ALA A 174 1.08 5.04 -0.13
CA ALA A 174 2.30 5.30 -0.89
C ALA A 174 2.79 6.74 -0.66
N CYS A 175 4.08 6.87 -0.37
CA CYS A 175 4.70 8.18 -0.13
C CYS A 175 4.62 9.03 -1.40
N ASN A 176 4.06 10.23 -1.28
CA ASN A 176 3.73 11.09 -2.42
C ASN A 176 4.13 12.56 -2.23
N GLY A 177 4.74 12.90 -1.10
CA GLY A 177 5.20 14.26 -0.79
C GLY A 177 4.09 15.25 -0.45
N MET A 178 2.84 14.81 -0.30
CA MET A 178 1.72 15.69 0.03
C MET A 178 1.71 16.06 1.52
N PRO A 179 1.17 17.24 1.90
CA PRO A 179 1.06 17.66 3.30
C PRO A 179 0.20 16.75 4.20
N TYR A 180 -0.60 15.86 3.60
CA TYR A 180 -1.32 14.80 4.31
C TYR A 180 -0.40 13.73 4.93
N GLN A 181 0.87 13.68 4.51
CA GLN A 181 1.89 12.75 5.02
C GLN A 181 2.91 13.42 5.94
N TRP A 182 2.66 14.69 6.26
CA TRP A 182 3.53 15.54 7.05
C TRP A 182 2.96 15.65 8.47
N TRP A 183 3.75 15.23 9.45
CA TRP A 183 3.36 15.20 10.86
C TRP A 183 4.24 16.12 11.70
N THR A 184 3.66 17.21 12.21
CA THR A 184 4.31 18.06 13.20
C THR A 184 4.31 17.35 14.55
N VAL A 185 5.48 17.24 15.18
CA VAL A 185 5.67 16.54 16.45
C VAL A 185 5.78 17.56 17.57
N ASN A 186 4.68 17.78 18.29
CA ASN A 186 4.63 18.71 19.42
C ASN A 186 4.99 17.99 20.71
N ARG A 187 5.95 18.53 21.47
CA ARG A 187 6.25 18.03 22.82
C ARG A 187 5.14 18.46 23.78
N SER A 188 4.79 17.56 24.68
CA SER A 188 3.76 17.75 25.70
C SER A 188 4.43 17.87 27.06
N ALA A 189 3.80 18.57 28.01
CA ALA A 189 4.38 18.79 29.34
C ALA A 189 4.61 17.49 30.14
N ASP A 190 3.86 16.44 29.82
CA ASP A 190 3.96 15.08 30.40
C ASP A 190 5.06 14.21 29.77
N GLY A 191 5.91 14.79 28.90
CA GLY A 191 6.98 14.07 28.19
C GLY A 191 6.50 13.28 26.97
N GLY A 192 5.18 13.20 26.74
CA GLY A 192 4.60 12.63 25.53
C GLY A 192 4.78 13.53 24.31
N ARG A 193 4.69 12.95 23.12
CA ARG A 193 4.63 13.69 21.85
C ARG A 193 3.25 13.57 21.23
N GLN A 194 2.72 14.70 20.75
CA GLN A 194 1.50 14.75 19.96
C GLN A 194 1.89 14.84 18.49
N LEU A 195 1.32 13.95 17.66
CA LEU A 195 1.52 13.97 16.21
C LEU A 195 0.32 14.66 15.57
N ARG A 196 0.52 15.89 15.08
CA ARG A 196 -0.48 16.67 14.35
C ARG A 196 -0.22 16.58 12.85
N ASN A 197 -1.21 16.15 12.08
CA ASN A 197 -1.13 16.19 10.64
C ASN A 197 -1.08 17.65 10.15
N HIS A 198 -0.19 17.96 9.22
CA HIS A 198 0.02 19.32 8.74
C HIS A 198 -1.18 19.84 7.94
N ALA A 199 -1.77 18.99 7.09
CA ALA A 199 -2.87 19.38 6.21
C ALA A 199 -4.22 19.44 6.93
N THR A 200 -4.58 18.40 7.69
CA THR A 200 -5.90 18.33 8.35
C THR A 200 -5.93 19.03 9.70
N GLY A 201 -4.76 19.30 10.28
CA GLY A 201 -4.62 19.84 11.63
C GLY A 201 -5.09 18.92 12.75
N LYS A 202 -5.48 17.68 12.45
CA LYS A 202 -5.93 16.67 13.44
C LYS A 202 -4.74 15.94 14.05
N CYS A 203 -4.95 15.42 15.25
CA CYS A 203 -3.95 14.69 16.01
C CYS A 203 -4.20 13.19 16.04
N LEU A 204 -3.13 12.42 15.87
CA LEU A 204 -3.15 10.96 15.97
C LEU A 204 -3.54 10.55 17.40
N ALA A 205 -4.54 9.70 17.52
CA ALA A 205 -5.07 9.23 18.80
C ALA A 205 -5.24 7.71 18.78
N ASP A 206 -4.96 7.07 19.91
CA ASP A 206 -5.30 5.67 20.15
C ASP A 206 -6.02 5.50 21.49
N GLY A 207 -7.10 4.74 21.51
CA GLY A 207 -7.95 4.54 22.70
C GLY A 207 -9.11 3.58 22.44
N GLY A 208 -10.19 3.69 23.22
CA GLY A 208 -11.34 2.78 23.12
C GLY A 208 -12.01 2.72 21.73
N LYS A 209 -11.92 3.80 20.94
CA LYS A 209 -12.41 3.85 19.54
C LYS A 209 -11.35 3.44 18.50
N GLY A 210 -10.24 2.85 18.94
CA GLY A 210 -9.11 2.50 18.09
C GLY A 210 -8.28 3.68 17.60
N LEU A 211 -7.36 3.37 16.68
CA LEU A 211 -6.44 4.31 16.07
C LEU A 211 -7.18 5.21 15.07
N ARG A 212 -7.03 6.52 15.21
CA ARG A 212 -7.73 7.54 14.39
C ARG A 212 -7.04 8.90 14.49
N THR A 213 -7.49 9.85 13.68
CA THR A 213 -7.17 11.28 13.83
C THR A 213 -8.41 12.02 14.36
N VAL A 214 -8.23 12.89 15.35
CA VAL A 214 -9.29 13.71 15.96
C VAL A 214 -8.77 15.12 16.25
N PRO A 215 -9.62 16.12 16.56
CA PRO A 215 -9.15 17.44 16.96
C PRO A 215 -8.10 17.36 18.08
N CYS A 216 -7.04 18.15 17.94
CA CYS A 216 -5.95 18.17 18.91
C CYS A 216 -6.42 18.70 20.26
N GLY A 217 -5.99 18.05 21.35
CA GLY A 217 -6.34 18.45 22.71
C GLY A 217 -5.35 17.92 23.74
N ALA A 218 -5.76 17.95 25.01
CA ALA A 218 -4.93 17.51 26.12
C ALA A 218 -5.00 16.00 26.42
N ALA A 219 -5.87 15.27 25.71
CA ALA A 219 -6.20 13.88 26.04
C ALA A 219 -4.96 12.96 26.00
N PRO A 220 -4.74 12.13 27.03
CA PRO A 220 -3.63 11.16 27.05
C PRO A 220 -3.63 10.20 25.86
N SER A 221 -4.80 9.89 25.29
CA SER A 221 -4.92 9.09 24.05
C SER A 221 -4.19 9.68 22.83
N GLN A 222 -3.83 10.98 22.85
CA GLN A 222 -3.07 11.66 21.80
C GLN A 222 -1.57 11.80 22.10
N ARG A 223 -1.09 11.16 23.18
CA ARG A 223 0.32 11.21 23.60
C ARG A 223 1.04 9.94 23.19
N TRP A 224 2.19 10.13 22.55
CA TRP A 224 2.98 9.07 21.96
C TRP A 224 4.44 9.16 22.41
N LEU A 225 5.04 8.01 22.71
CA LEU A 225 6.46 7.83 22.95
C LEU A 225 7.07 7.27 21.68
N PHE A 226 8.14 7.90 21.18
CA PHE A 226 8.96 7.31 20.13
C PHE A 226 10.10 6.60 20.83
N VAL A 227 10.08 5.27 20.74
CA VAL A 227 11.04 4.35 21.33
C VAL A 227 12.12 4.09 20.29
N ALA A 228 13.36 4.46 20.58
CA ALA A 228 14.47 4.23 19.65
C ALA A 228 14.68 2.72 19.43
N GLY A 229 14.80 2.32 18.16
CA GLY A 229 15.25 0.99 17.76
C GLY A 229 16.76 0.94 17.56
N ALA A 230 17.28 -0.27 17.32
CA ALA A 230 18.71 -0.49 17.05
C ALA A 230 19.16 0.00 15.66
N ASP A 231 18.21 0.22 14.74
CA ASP A 231 18.42 0.50 13.32
C ASP A 231 17.95 1.91 12.91
N GLU A 232 18.11 2.89 13.81
CA GLU A 232 17.66 4.30 13.74
C GLU A 232 16.14 4.50 13.61
N ALA A 233 15.42 3.48 13.15
CA ALA A 233 13.97 3.46 13.13
C ALA A 233 13.39 3.49 14.55
N VAL A 234 12.21 4.08 14.67
CA VAL A 234 11.53 4.27 15.94
C VAL A 234 10.23 3.47 16.01
N GLY A 235 9.93 2.95 17.19
CA GLY A 235 8.59 2.48 17.53
C GLY A 235 7.75 3.65 18.05
N VAL A 236 6.50 3.78 17.59
CA VAL A 236 5.61 4.87 18.05
C VAL A 236 4.54 4.25 18.96
N ARG A 237 4.68 4.44 20.27
CA ARG A 237 3.85 3.79 21.32
C ARG A 237 2.93 4.80 22.00
N ASN A 238 1.65 4.50 22.08
CA ASN A 238 0.71 5.34 22.82
C ASN A 238 0.96 5.25 24.34
N THR A 239 0.91 6.37 25.06
CA THR A 239 1.22 6.41 26.50
C THR A 239 0.14 5.76 27.38
N VAL A 240 -1.11 5.70 26.90
CA VAL A 240 -2.24 5.17 27.68
C VAL A 240 -2.49 3.71 27.36
N THR A 241 -2.69 3.39 26.07
CA THR A 241 -3.02 2.03 25.66
C THR A 241 -1.79 1.12 25.67
N GLY A 242 -0.59 1.71 25.68
CA GLY A 242 0.67 1.00 25.57
C GLY A 242 0.88 0.31 24.21
N ARG A 243 0.00 0.52 23.23
CA ARG A 243 0.03 -0.09 21.90
C ARG A 243 0.95 0.67 20.96
N CYS A 244 1.58 -0.06 20.05
CA CYS A 244 2.49 0.47 19.04
C CYS A 244 1.78 0.65 17.70
N LEU A 245 2.05 1.78 17.04
CA LEU A 245 1.65 2.05 15.67
C LEU A 245 2.26 0.99 14.76
N THR A 246 1.40 0.27 14.08
CA THR A 246 1.75 -0.92 13.31
C THR A 246 1.18 -0.78 11.90
N ASP A 247 1.96 -1.14 10.89
CA ASP A 247 1.51 -1.18 9.52
C ASP A 247 1.85 -2.50 8.84
N HIS A 248 0.88 -3.06 8.12
CA HIS A 248 0.98 -4.30 7.37
C HIS A 248 0.32 -4.10 6.00
N SER A 249 0.80 -4.78 4.95
CA SER A 249 0.16 -4.74 3.63
C SER A 249 -1.32 -5.14 3.69
N ARG A 250 -1.66 -6.10 4.58
CA ARG A 250 -3.00 -6.39 5.07
C ARG A 250 -2.86 -6.83 6.54
N PRO A 251 -3.66 -6.32 7.48
CA PRO A 251 -4.89 -5.54 7.31
C PRO A 251 -4.71 -4.01 7.38
N GLY A 252 -3.52 -3.48 7.08
CA GLY A 252 -3.25 -2.03 7.08
C GLY A 252 -2.84 -1.46 8.44
N LEU A 253 -2.85 -0.13 8.51
CA LEU A 253 -2.46 0.67 9.66
C LEU A 253 -3.37 0.43 10.88
N ARG A 254 -2.77 0.09 12.02
CA ARG A 254 -3.45 -0.16 13.30
C ARG A 254 -2.55 0.22 14.48
N ALA A 255 -3.09 0.24 15.68
CA ALA A 255 -2.30 0.15 16.89
C ALA A 255 -2.47 -1.25 17.50
N LEU A 256 -1.37 -1.93 17.81
CA LEU A 256 -1.35 -3.31 18.32
C LEU A 256 -0.38 -3.44 19.49
N ARG A 257 -0.35 -4.59 20.16
CA ARG A 257 0.65 -4.87 21.20
C ARG A 257 2.06 -4.66 20.62
N CYS A 258 2.94 -4.03 21.39
CA CYS A 258 4.32 -3.79 20.97
C CYS A 258 5.11 -5.10 20.85
N THR A 259 5.85 -5.23 19.74
CA THR A 259 6.69 -6.37 19.34
C THR A 259 7.93 -5.81 18.62
N PRO A 260 9.08 -6.50 18.64
CA PRO A 260 10.30 -6.04 17.98
C PRO A 260 10.31 -6.32 16.46
N THR A 261 9.17 -6.14 15.77
CA THR A 261 9.04 -6.45 14.33
C THR A 261 9.14 -5.21 13.46
N ARG A 262 9.56 -5.37 12.20
CA ARG A 262 9.62 -4.26 11.22
C ARG A 262 8.27 -3.59 10.96
N HIS A 263 7.15 -4.25 11.24
CA HIS A 263 5.79 -3.70 11.11
C HIS A 263 5.51 -2.57 12.10
N GLN A 264 6.30 -2.45 13.17
CA GLN A 264 6.16 -1.42 14.20
C GLN A 264 7.32 -0.42 14.20
N LYS A 265 8.15 -0.44 13.14
CA LYS A 265 9.28 0.45 12.97
C LYS A 265 8.97 1.49 11.89
N TRP A 266 9.26 2.75 12.22
CA TRP A 266 9.03 3.90 11.36
C TRP A 266 10.34 4.67 11.20
N ALA A 267 10.69 5.06 9.96
CA ALA A 267 11.81 5.96 9.66
C ALA A 267 11.29 7.38 9.41
#